data_AF-A0A831U8H0-F1
#
_entry.id   AF-A0A831U8H0-F1
#
_cell.length_a   1.000
_cell.length_b   1.000
_cell.length_c   1.000
_cell.angle_alpha   90.00
_cell.angle_beta   90.00
_cell.angle_gamma   90.00
#
_symmetry.space_group_name_H-M   'P 1'
#
loop_
_entity.id
_entity.type
_entity.pdbx_description
1 polymer ?
#
loop_
_entity_poly.entity_id
_entity_poly.type
_entity_poly.pdbx_seq_one_letter_code
_entity_poly.pdbx_strand_id
1 'polypeptide(L)'
;MADEGYVNYFEVLELPEDAKAGEVRKNYKHKMKHLVMEIARVEITEERRARYLLEMAKLNAAFYILRNNAQRETYWRERAELVALEARWKQAATHHAEDVDALRRTFERKLRDFLARYVEEAMLEAGRDRDCVEASHWDPAHERHASRILREYRQRAYQTIMERLPFYEVTEPNVDWNKRRQVVTSLLAVEDRR
;
A
#
# COMPACT_ATOMS: atom_id res chain seq x y z
N MET A 1 -5.64 -9.47 9.47
CA MET A 1 -6.16 -8.60 8.40
C MET A 1 -5.76 -7.12 8.61
N ALA A 2 -4.57 -6.80 9.11
CA ALA A 2 -4.23 -5.42 9.52
C ALA A 2 -3.33 -4.63 8.53
N ASP A 3 -2.68 -5.29 7.57
CA ASP A 3 -1.65 -4.66 6.73
C ASP A 3 -1.92 -4.72 5.22
N GLU A 4 -3.13 -5.11 4.79
CA GLU A 4 -3.46 -5.23 3.37
C GLU A 4 -3.25 -3.89 2.63
N GLY A 5 -2.49 -3.94 1.53
CA GLY A 5 -2.17 -2.77 0.70
C GLY A 5 -0.83 -2.10 1.02
N TYR A 6 -0.26 -2.25 2.22
CA TYR A 6 1.11 -1.84 2.48
C TYR A 6 2.06 -2.93 2.00
N VAL A 7 2.73 -2.71 0.87
CA VAL A 7 3.73 -3.67 0.38
C VAL A 7 4.71 -4.02 1.50
N ASN A 8 4.79 -5.31 1.83
CA ASN A 8 5.73 -5.84 2.80
C ASN A 8 6.80 -6.66 2.08
N TYR A 9 7.97 -6.06 1.86
CA TYR A 9 9.05 -6.72 1.14
C TYR A 9 9.66 -7.92 1.85
N PHE A 10 9.52 -8.03 3.17
CA PHE A 10 9.90 -9.24 3.90
C PHE A 10 8.95 -10.40 3.55
N GLU A 11 7.63 -10.14 3.53
CA GLU A 11 6.63 -11.12 3.12
C GLU A 11 6.79 -11.52 1.64
N VAL A 12 7.10 -10.57 0.75
CA VAL A 12 7.39 -10.86 -0.67
C VAL A 12 8.52 -11.88 -0.83
N LEU A 13 9.53 -11.82 0.04
CA LEU A 13 10.64 -12.78 0.06
C LEU A 13 10.44 -13.97 1.01
N GLU A 14 9.29 -14.06 1.68
CA GLU A 14 8.99 -15.04 2.73
C GLU A 14 10.09 -15.10 3.79
N LEU A 15 10.46 -13.93 4.30
CA LEU A 15 11.51 -13.75 5.29
C LEU A 15 10.95 -13.12 6.57
N PRO A 16 11.55 -13.43 7.73
CA PRO A 16 11.31 -12.65 8.94
C PRO A 16 11.96 -11.25 8.82
N GLU A 17 11.47 -10.30 9.60
CA GLU A 17 11.91 -8.89 9.58
C GLU A 17 13.38 -8.71 10.02
N ASP A 18 13.92 -9.67 10.79
CA ASP A 18 15.31 -9.71 11.26
C ASP A 18 16.26 -10.46 10.30
N ALA A 19 15.77 -10.91 9.13
CA ALA A 19 16.53 -11.69 8.17
C ALA A 19 17.83 -11.01 7.74
N LYS A 20 18.93 -11.77 7.69
CA LYS A 20 20.25 -11.25 7.29
C LYS A 20 20.29 -11.00 5.78
N ALA A 21 21.18 -10.11 5.33
CA ALA A 21 21.35 -9.80 3.90
C ALA A 21 21.67 -11.03 3.03
N GLY A 22 22.36 -12.05 3.60
CA GLY A 22 22.60 -13.32 2.92
C GLY A 22 21.32 -14.12 2.64
N GLU A 23 20.35 -14.09 3.55
CA GLU A 23 19.05 -14.77 3.42
C GLU A 23 18.18 -14.06 2.37
N VAL A 24 18.18 -12.72 2.40
CA VAL A 24 17.56 -11.87 1.37
C VAL A 24 18.05 -12.26 -0.03
N ARG A 25 19.38 -12.34 -0.22
CA ARG A 25 19.97 -12.73 -1.52
C ARG A 25 19.56 -14.16 -1.92
N LYS A 26 19.59 -15.11 -0.97
CA LYS A 26 19.27 -16.51 -1.23
C LYS A 26 17.80 -16.67 -1.66
N ASN A 27 16.86 -16.11 -0.90
CA ASN A 27 15.43 -16.24 -1.19
C ASN A 27 15.03 -15.49 -2.46
N TYR A 28 15.59 -14.30 -2.69
CA TYR A 28 15.38 -13.58 -3.95
C TYR A 28 15.77 -14.43 -5.17
N LYS A 29 17.00 -14.96 -5.20
CA LYS A 29 17.46 -15.80 -6.31
C LYS A 29 16.60 -17.03 -6.52
N HIS A 30 16.18 -17.67 -5.43
CA HIS A 30 15.29 -18.84 -5.50
C HIS A 30 13.93 -18.50 -6.10
N LYS A 31 13.26 -17.46 -5.58
CA LYS A 31 11.93 -17.03 -6.02
C LYS A 31 11.94 -16.51 -7.46
N MET A 32 12.93 -15.68 -7.80
CA MET A 32 13.06 -15.14 -9.16
C MET A 32 13.28 -16.26 -10.17
N LYS A 33 14.16 -17.23 -9.88
CA LYS A 33 14.38 -18.39 -10.74
C LYS A 33 13.08 -19.17 -10.96
N HIS A 34 12.32 -19.43 -9.89
CA HIS A 34 11.05 -20.14 -9.99
C HIS A 34 10.05 -19.37 -10.87
N LEU A 35 9.93 -18.06 -10.66
CA LEU A 35 9.04 -17.20 -11.43
C LEU A 35 9.40 -17.17 -12.93
N VAL A 36 10.68 -16.99 -13.26
CA VAL A 36 11.17 -17.04 -14.66
C VAL A 36 10.90 -18.40 -15.30
N MET A 37 11.10 -19.49 -14.56
CA MET A 37 10.78 -20.84 -15.05
C MET A 37 9.27 -21.04 -15.28
N GLU A 38 8.42 -20.46 -14.43
CA GLU A 38 6.97 -20.51 -14.61
C GLU A 38 6.56 -19.75 -15.88
N ILE A 39 7.07 -18.53 -16.07
CA ILE A 39 6.81 -17.69 -17.25
C ILE A 39 7.18 -18.44 -18.53
N ALA A 40 8.32 -19.13 -18.55
CA ALA A 40 8.80 -19.86 -19.72
C ALA A 40 7.96 -21.10 -20.10
N ARG A 41 7.17 -21.64 -19.15
CA ARG A 41 6.40 -22.89 -19.34
C ARG A 41 4.95 -22.68 -19.73
N VAL A 42 4.45 -21.46 -19.63
CA VAL A 42 3.02 -21.16 -19.73
C VAL A 42 2.77 -20.27 -20.94
N GLU A 43 1.66 -20.51 -21.63
CA GLU A 43 1.19 -19.59 -22.67
C GLU A 43 0.85 -18.22 -22.06
N ILE A 44 1.53 -17.18 -22.55
CA ILE A 44 1.46 -15.83 -21.98
C ILE A 44 0.27 -15.08 -22.59
N THR A 45 -0.88 -15.17 -21.93
CA THR A 45 -1.98 -14.20 -22.09
C THR A 45 -1.56 -12.82 -21.56
N GLU A 46 -2.22 -11.73 -22.00
CA GLU A 46 -1.93 -10.38 -21.52
C GLU A 46 -2.07 -10.23 -19.99
N GLU A 47 -3.12 -10.81 -19.40
CA GLU A 47 -3.36 -10.76 -17.95
C GLU A 47 -2.25 -11.46 -17.16
N ARG A 48 -1.87 -12.67 -17.58
CA ARG A 48 -0.72 -13.39 -16.99
C ARG A 48 0.57 -12.60 -17.12
N ARG A 49 0.81 -11.95 -18.26
CA ARG A 49 1.99 -11.09 -18.46
C ARG A 49 1.99 -9.96 -17.43
N ALA A 50 0.87 -9.27 -17.26
CA ALA A 50 0.78 -8.17 -16.30
C ALA A 50 1.04 -8.65 -14.86
N ARG A 51 0.45 -9.78 -14.47
CA ARG A 51 0.72 -10.42 -13.18
C ARG A 51 2.20 -10.77 -13.00
N TYR A 52 2.81 -11.41 -13.98
CA TYR A 52 4.22 -11.81 -13.89
C TYR A 52 5.17 -10.62 -13.82
N LEU A 53 4.93 -9.57 -14.60
CA LEU A 53 5.70 -8.34 -14.54
C LEU A 53 5.61 -7.69 -13.15
N LEU A 54 4.41 -7.67 -12.55
CA LEU A 54 4.23 -7.15 -11.21
C LEU A 54 4.98 -8.00 -10.16
N GLU A 55 4.91 -9.33 -10.24
CA GLU A 55 5.62 -10.20 -9.30
C GLU A 55 7.15 -10.10 -9.45
N MET A 56 7.67 -9.99 -10.68
CA MET A 56 9.09 -9.73 -10.92
C MET A 56 9.51 -8.38 -10.32
N ALA A 57 8.71 -7.33 -10.54
CA ALA A 57 8.98 -6.00 -10.02
C ALA A 57 8.99 -5.97 -8.48
N LYS A 58 8.05 -6.68 -7.83
CA LYS A 58 8.02 -6.85 -6.37
C LYS A 58 9.27 -7.55 -5.85
N LEU A 59 9.67 -8.68 -6.47
CA LEU A 59 10.87 -9.41 -6.08
C LEU A 59 12.14 -8.57 -6.25
N ASN A 60 12.25 -7.85 -7.38
CA ASN A 60 13.36 -6.95 -7.64
C ASN A 60 13.44 -5.84 -6.58
N ALA A 61 12.33 -5.16 -6.29
CA ALA A 61 12.31 -4.12 -5.26
C ALA A 61 12.61 -4.68 -3.86
N ALA A 62 12.08 -5.86 -3.53
CA ALA A 62 12.36 -6.51 -2.25
C ALA A 62 13.86 -6.75 -2.07
N PHE A 63 14.52 -7.30 -3.10
CA PHE A 63 15.95 -7.52 -3.04
C PHE A 63 16.74 -6.21 -3.02
N TYR A 64 16.38 -5.27 -3.88
CA TYR A 64 17.02 -3.96 -4.00
C TYR A 64 17.02 -3.21 -2.66
N ILE A 65 15.85 -3.12 -2.00
CA ILE A 65 15.67 -2.42 -0.73
C ILE A 65 16.29 -3.20 0.42
N LEU A 66 16.01 -4.50 0.53
CA LEU A 66 16.35 -5.26 1.74
C LEU A 66 17.82 -5.67 1.78
N ARG A 67 18.56 -5.73 0.67
CA ARG A 67 19.99 -6.09 0.70
C ARG A 67 20.88 -5.00 1.30
N ASN A 68 20.43 -3.75 1.33
CA ASN A 68 21.15 -2.61 1.89
C ASN A 68 20.54 -2.23 3.24
N ASN A 69 21.34 -2.29 4.32
CA ASN A 69 20.83 -2.04 5.68
C ASN A 69 20.23 -0.64 5.86
N ALA A 70 20.84 0.41 5.30
CA ALA A 70 20.34 1.78 5.45
C ALA A 70 19.01 1.99 4.71
N GLN A 71 18.89 1.47 3.49
CA GLN A 71 17.63 1.51 2.73
C GLN A 71 16.55 0.67 3.41
N ARG A 72 16.90 -0.53 3.88
CA ARG A 72 16.02 -1.41 4.65
C ARG A 72 15.47 -0.73 5.90
N GLU A 73 16.34 -0.15 6.72
CA GLU A 73 15.95 0.54 7.96
C GLU A 73 15.02 1.73 7.66
N THR A 74 15.34 2.50 6.62
CA THR A 74 14.50 3.63 6.20
C THR A 74 13.12 3.17 5.74
N TYR A 75 13.05 2.17 4.86
CA TYR A 75 11.81 1.57 4.40
C TYR A 75 10.97 1.04 5.56
N TRP A 76 11.60 0.29 6.47
CA TRP A 76 10.89 -0.34 7.58
C TRP A 76 10.33 0.69 8.56
N ARG A 77 11.12 1.72 8.87
CA ARG A 77 10.66 2.84 9.69
C ARG A 77 9.51 3.59 9.03
N GLU A 78 9.61 3.94 7.76
CA GLU A 78 8.56 4.68 7.04
C GLU A 78 7.26 3.87 6.97
N ARG A 79 7.34 2.54 6.78
CA ARG A 79 6.19 1.64 6.85
C ARG A 79 5.56 1.64 8.25
N ALA A 80 6.37 1.47 9.29
CA ALA A 80 5.89 1.45 10.68
C ALA A 80 5.23 2.78 11.08
N GLU A 81 5.81 3.91 10.67
CA GLU A 81 5.22 5.24 10.88
C GLU A 81 3.86 5.40 10.21
N LEU A 82 3.71 4.87 8.98
CA LEU A 82 2.46 4.95 8.23
C LEU A 82 1.35 4.11 8.89
N VAL A 83 1.67 2.87 9.29
CA VAL A 83 0.75 1.99 10.02
C VAL A 83 0.35 2.61 11.37
N ALA A 84 1.31 3.18 12.10
CA ALA A 84 1.03 3.86 13.37
C ALA A 84 0.14 5.10 13.17
N LEU A 85 0.36 5.86 12.09
CA LEU A 85 -0.47 7.02 11.76
C LEU A 85 -1.90 6.60 11.38
N GLU A 86 -2.08 5.50 10.65
CA GLU A 86 -3.40 4.93 10.39
C GLU A 86 -4.12 4.58 11.68
N ALA A 87 -3.45 3.87 12.60
CA ALA A 87 -4.03 3.47 13.88
C ALA A 87 -4.43 4.69 14.72
N ARG A 88 -3.58 5.71 14.76
CA ARG A 88 -3.89 6.99 15.44
C ARG A 88 -5.09 7.70 14.83
N TRP A 89 -5.18 7.75 13.51
CA TRP A 89 -6.33 8.36 12.84
C TRP A 89 -7.63 7.57 13.13
N LYS A 90 -7.61 6.24 13.02
CA LYS A 90 -8.75 5.38 13.37
C LYS A 90 -9.24 5.62 14.80
N GLN A 91 -8.31 5.71 15.74
CA GLN A 91 -8.63 6.00 17.14
C GLN A 91 -9.24 7.40 17.31
N ALA A 92 -8.62 8.43 16.73
CA ALA A 92 -9.13 9.80 16.79
C ALA A 92 -10.54 9.91 16.19
N ALA A 93 -10.79 9.23 15.06
CA ALA A 93 -12.09 9.21 14.39
C ALA A 93 -13.16 8.55 15.27
N THR A 94 -12.82 7.46 15.97
CA THR A 94 -13.72 6.76 16.89
C THR A 94 -14.10 7.62 18.11
N HIS A 95 -13.21 8.50 18.56
CA HIS A 95 -13.44 9.39 19.70
C HIS A 95 -13.90 10.80 19.32
N HIS A 96 -14.17 11.05 18.03
CA HIS A 96 -14.52 12.37 17.48
C HIS A 96 -13.56 13.49 17.95
N ALA A 97 -12.26 13.20 17.96
CA ALA A 97 -11.26 14.20 18.35
C ALA A 97 -11.23 15.39 17.38
N GLU A 98 -10.85 16.57 17.86
CA GLU A 98 -10.80 17.79 17.03
C GLU A 98 -9.74 17.72 15.91
N ASP A 99 -8.72 16.87 16.05
CA ASP A 99 -7.59 16.75 15.12
C ASP A 99 -7.77 15.67 14.04
N VAL A 100 -8.92 15.00 13.97
CA VAL A 100 -9.21 13.90 13.03
C VAL A 100 -8.92 14.28 11.59
N ASP A 101 -9.35 15.47 11.16
CA ASP A 101 -9.13 15.95 9.79
C ASP A 101 -7.66 16.23 9.49
N ALA A 102 -6.91 16.74 10.47
CA ALA A 102 -5.48 17.00 10.32
C ALA A 102 -4.69 15.68 10.22
N LEU A 103 -5.08 14.68 11.02
CA LEU A 103 -4.52 13.33 10.97
C LEU A 103 -4.83 12.65 9.62
N ARG A 104 -6.07 12.73 9.13
CA ARG A 104 -6.47 12.21 7.82
C ARG A 104 -5.61 12.77 6.69
N ARG A 105 -5.49 14.10 6.59
CA ARG A 105 -4.69 14.75 5.53
C ARG A 105 -3.22 14.37 5.60
N THR A 106 -2.68 14.25 6.81
CA THR A 106 -1.30 13.83 7.02
C THR A 106 -1.09 12.38 6.60
N PHE A 107 -2.03 11.50 6.94
CA PHE A 107 -2.02 10.10 6.54
C PHE A 107 -2.12 9.95 5.02
N GLU A 108 -3.09 10.59 4.38
CA GLU A 108 -3.28 10.52 2.92
C GLU A 108 -2.04 10.98 2.16
N ARG A 109 -1.40 12.07 2.61
CA ARG A 109 -0.15 12.56 2.01
C ARG A 109 0.97 11.52 2.18
N LYS A 110 1.23 11.05 3.41
CA LYS A 110 2.26 10.04 3.67
C LYS A 110 2.00 8.74 2.91
N LEU A 111 0.75 8.33 2.77
CA LEU A 111 0.36 7.13 2.02
C LEU A 111 0.70 7.28 0.53
N ARG A 112 0.33 8.41 -0.08
CA ARG A 112 0.66 8.70 -1.50
C ARG A 112 2.16 8.70 -1.72
N ASP A 113 2.92 9.35 -0.83
CA ASP A 113 4.37 9.40 -0.91
C ASP A 113 5.01 8.01 -0.76
N PHE A 114 4.54 7.22 0.22
CA PHE A 114 5.01 5.85 0.45
C PHE A 114 4.75 4.95 -0.77
N LEU A 115 3.53 5.01 -1.33
CA LEU A 115 3.17 4.21 -2.50
C LEU A 115 3.92 4.66 -3.75
N ALA A 116 4.11 5.96 -3.98
CA ALA A 116 4.93 6.44 -5.08
C ALA A 116 6.37 5.91 -4.98
N ARG A 117 6.99 6.07 -3.81
CA ARG A 117 8.38 5.67 -3.57
C ARG A 117 8.57 4.16 -3.65
N TYR A 118 7.79 3.40 -2.89
CA TYR A 118 8.07 1.97 -2.71
C TYR A 118 7.33 1.09 -3.69
N VAL A 119 6.23 1.51 -4.31
CA VAL A 119 5.48 0.69 -5.28
C VAL A 119 5.82 1.03 -6.72
N GLU A 120 6.13 2.28 -7.05
CA GLU A 120 6.46 2.68 -8.42
C GLU A 120 7.96 2.91 -8.61
N GLU A 121 8.55 3.88 -7.89
CA GLU A 121 9.94 4.30 -8.09
C GLU A 121 10.93 3.16 -7.78
N ALA A 122 10.86 2.58 -6.58
CA ALA A 122 11.77 1.52 -6.18
C ALA A 122 11.67 0.26 -7.06
N MET A 123 10.47 -0.05 -7.58
CA MET A 123 10.27 -1.18 -8.49
C MET A 123 10.89 -0.93 -9.87
N LEU A 124 10.79 0.30 -10.40
CA LEU A 124 11.44 0.67 -11.65
C LEU A 124 12.96 0.78 -11.49
N GLU A 125 13.45 1.38 -10.41
CA GLU A 125 14.87 1.46 -10.10
C GLU A 125 15.50 0.08 -9.92
N ALA A 126 14.83 -0.81 -9.19
CA ALA A 126 15.30 -2.17 -9.01
C ALA A 126 15.39 -2.94 -10.34
N GLY A 127 14.53 -2.65 -11.31
CA GLY A 127 14.63 -3.20 -12.68
C GLY A 127 15.90 -2.77 -13.44
N ARG A 128 16.61 -1.74 -12.96
CA ARG A 128 17.86 -1.24 -13.55
C ARG A 128 19.10 -1.64 -12.73
N ASP A 129 18.90 -2.24 -11.56
CA ASP A 129 19.99 -2.76 -10.74
C ASP A 129 20.63 -3.99 -11.40
N ARG A 130 21.97 -4.02 -11.44
CA ARG A 130 22.72 -5.08 -12.13
C ARG A 130 22.39 -6.48 -11.61
N ASP A 131 22.34 -6.66 -10.30
CA ASP A 131 22.10 -7.97 -9.69
C ASP A 131 20.63 -8.40 -9.88
N CYS A 132 19.69 -7.44 -9.92
CA CYS A 132 18.30 -7.70 -10.28
C CYS A 132 18.16 -8.12 -11.75
N VAL A 133 18.76 -7.37 -12.67
CA VAL A 133 18.73 -7.63 -14.12
C VAL A 133 19.31 -9.02 -14.42
N GLU A 134 20.43 -9.38 -13.80
CA GLU A 134 21.07 -10.68 -14.00
C GLU A 134 20.13 -11.85 -13.65
N ALA A 135 19.40 -11.74 -12.53
CA ALA A 135 18.53 -12.81 -12.06
C ALA A 135 17.15 -12.83 -12.73
N SER A 136 16.61 -11.66 -13.08
CA SER A 136 15.25 -11.51 -13.62
C SER A 136 15.19 -11.44 -15.13
N HIS A 137 16.31 -11.20 -15.82
CA HIS A 137 16.35 -10.87 -17.24
C HIS A 137 15.51 -9.64 -17.59
N TRP A 138 15.35 -8.72 -16.63
CA TRP A 138 14.63 -7.47 -16.85
C TRP A 138 15.31 -6.66 -17.96
N ASP A 139 14.51 -6.20 -18.91
CA ASP A 139 14.97 -5.47 -20.10
C ASP A 139 14.12 -4.22 -20.34
N PRO A 140 14.47 -3.36 -21.32
CA PRO A 140 13.69 -2.16 -21.63
C PRO A 140 12.25 -2.44 -22.05
N ALA A 141 11.93 -3.62 -22.58
CA ALA A 141 10.55 -3.98 -22.89
C ALA A 141 9.77 -4.25 -21.61
N HIS A 142 10.34 -4.93 -20.62
CA HIS A 142 9.71 -5.11 -19.30
C HIS A 142 9.40 -3.75 -18.66
N GLU A 143 10.37 -2.83 -18.67
CA GLU A 143 10.20 -1.49 -18.07
C GLU A 143 9.02 -0.72 -18.69
N ARG A 144 8.91 -0.70 -20.02
CA ARG A 144 7.81 -0.02 -20.73
C ARG A 144 6.43 -0.55 -20.35
N HIS A 145 6.29 -1.86 -20.20
CA HIS A 145 5.00 -2.46 -19.84
C HIS A 145 4.72 -2.34 -18.33
N ALA A 146 5.76 -2.38 -17.50
CA ALA A 146 5.65 -2.29 -16.06
C ALA A 146 5.11 -0.94 -15.60
N SER A 147 5.48 0.19 -16.21
CA SER A 147 5.06 1.51 -15.72
C SER A 147 3.53 1.66 -15.58
N ARG A 148 2.75 1.16 -16.55
CA ARG A 148 1.28 1.18 -16.46
C ARG A 148 0.78 0.28 -15.34
N ILE A 149 1.30 -0.94 -15.26
CA ILE A 149 0.92 -1.95 -14.26
C ILE A 149 1.20 -1.45 -12.84
N LEU A 150 2.37 -0.82 -12.63
CA LEU A 150 2.76 -0.28 -11.33
C LEU A 150 1.85 0.87 -10.90
N ARG A 151 1.45 1.75 -11.82
CA ARG A 151 0.48 2.82 -11.52
C ARG A 151 -0.89 2.28 -11.15
N GLU A 152 -1.38 1.28 -11.88
CA GLU A 152 -2.64 0.60 -11.57
C GLU A 152 -2.58 -0.11 -10.21
N TYR A 153 -1.48 -0.82 -9.95
CA TYR A 153 -1.25 -1.49 -8.67
C TYR A 153 -1.15 -0.49 -7.51
N ARG A 154 -0.43 0.62 -7.69
CA ARG A 154 -0.34 1.73 -6.73
C ARG A 154 -1.72 2.32 -6.43
N GLN A 155 -2.52 2.56 -7.45
CA GLN A 155 -3.88 3.09 -7.29
C GLN A 155 -4.80 2.11 -6.56
N ARG A 156 -4.73 0.82 -6.91
CA ARG A 156 -5.50 -0.23 -6.21
C ARG A 156 -5.08 -0.34 -4.74
N ALA A 157 -3.79 -0.31 -4.44
CA ALA A 157 -3.28 -0.33 -3.07
C ALA A 157 -3.78 0.88 -2.27
N TYR A 158 -3.74 2.07 -2.87
CA TYR A 158 -4.31 3.28 -2.27
C TYR A 158 -5.80 3.10 -1.95
N GLN A 159 -6.60 2.63 -2.91
CA GLN A 159 -8.04 2.40 -2.73
C GLN A 159 -8.31 1.39 -1.61
N THR A 160 -7.65 0.23 -1.62
CA THR A 160 -7.80 -0.79 -0.58
C THR A 160 -7.51 -0.25 0.82
N ILE A 161 -6.46 0.56 0.98
CA ILE A 161 -6.13 1.17 2.28
C ILE A 161 -7.17 2.20 2.69
N MET A 162 -7.65 3.00 1.74
CA MET A 162 -8.62 4.05 2.06
C MET A 162 -10.02 3.49 2.34
N GLU A 163 -10.47 2.47 1.62
CA GLU A 163 -11.80 1.85 1.78
C GLU A 163 -12.00 1.20 3.16
N ARG A 164 -10.93 0.76 3.81
CA ARG A 164 -11.01 0.20 5.17
C ARG A 164 -11.06 1.27 6.27
N LEU A 165 -11.01 2.55 5.92
CA LEU A 165 -11.01 3.65 6.88
C LEU A 165 -12.44 4.15 7.10
N PRO A 166 -12.87 4.30 8.37
CA PRO A 166 -14.16 4.88 8.66
C PRO A 166 -14.20 6.30 8.08
N PHE A 167 -15.29 6.61 7.36
CA PHE A 167 -15.55 7.94 6.78
C PHE A 167 -14.67 8.36 5.59
N TYR A 168 -14.12 7.40 4.81
CA TYR A 168 -13.33 7.71 3.61
C TYR A 168 -14.09 8.56 2.57
N GLU A 169 -15.36 8.26 2.32
CA GLU A 169 -16.17 8.98 1.31
C GLU A 169 -17.18 9.96 1.91
N VAL A 170 -17.51 9.83 3.20
CA VAL A 170 -18.58 10.58 3.84
C VAL A 170 -18.11 10.99 5.23
N THR A 171 -17.93 12.29 5.47
CA THR A 171 -17.80 12.83 6.83
C THR A 171 -18.98 12.34 7.65
N GLU A 172 -18.74 11.82 8.85
CA GLU A 172 -19.83 11.42 9.74
C GLU A 172 -20.82 12.57 9.88
N PRO A 173 -22.13 12.36 9.63
CA PRO A 173 -23.09 13.44 9.72
C PRO A 173 -23.08 13.98 11.14
N ASN A 174 -22.71 15.25 11.29
CA ASN A 174 -22.81 15.97 12.55
C ASN A 174 -24.30 16.18 12.89
N VAL A 175 -24.94 15.15 13.44
CA VAL A 175 -26.33 15.19 13.85
C VAL A 175 -26.42 15.81 15.23
N ASP A 176 -26.81 17.09 15.28
CA ASP A 176 -27.21 17.73 16.52
C ASP A 176 -28.58 17.17 16.98
N TRP A 177 -28.54 16.15 17.83
CA TRP A 177 -29.72 15.51 18.40
C TRP A 177 -30.54 16.45 19.27
N ASN A 178 -29.93 17.47 19.89
CA ASN A 178 -30.66 18.47 20.67
C ASN A 178 -31.46 19.38 19.76
N LYS A 179 -30.88 19.82 18.65
CA LYS A 179 -31.58 20.60 17.62
C LYS A 179 -32.71 19.81 16.99
N ARG A 180 -32.50 18.51 16.70
CA ARG A 180 -33.59 17.62 16.24
C ARG A 180 -34.69 17.49 17.27
N ARG A 181 -34.35 17.28 18.55
CA ARG A 181 -35.34 17.17 19.63
C ARG A 181 -36.16 18.45 19.77
N GLN A 182 -35.52 19.63 19.73
CA GLN A 182 -36.22 20.91 19.76
C GLN A 182 -37.18 21.11 18.57
N VAL A 183 -36.78 20.71 17.37
CA VAL A 183 -37.63 20.78 16.16
C VAL A 183 -38.83 19.84 16.26
N VAL A 184 -38.63 18.61 16.74
CA VAL A 184 -39.76 17.68 16.96
C VAL A 184 -40.73 18.23 17.99
N THR A 185 -40.22 18.75 19.12
CA THR A 185 -41.08 19.34 20.15
C THR A 185 -41.85 20.56 19.63
N SER A 186 -41.24 21.41 18.80
CA SER A 186 -41.94 22.58 18.26
C SER A 186 -43.00 22.20 17.22
N LEU A 187 -42.78 21.16 16.41
CA LEU A 187 -43.76 20.68 15.45
C LEU A 187 -44.98 20.04 16.14
N LEU A 188 -44.75 19.19 17.15
CA LEU A 188 -45.82 18.56 17.91
C LEU A 188 -46.64 19.60 18.72
N ALA A 189 -45.99 20.63 19.25
CA ALA A 189 -46.68 21.71 19.97
C ALA A 189 -47.53 22.63 19.07
N VAL A 190 -47.37 22.56 17.74
CA VAL A 190 -48.18 23.28 16.75
C VAL A 190 -49.40 22.45 16.33
N GLU A 191 -49.31 21.12 16.35
CA GLU A 191 -50.45 20.22 16.08
C GLU A 191 -51.48 20.24 17.22
N ASP A 192 -51.06 20.36 18.48
CA ASP A 192 -51.97 20.44 19.65
C ASP A 192 -52.73 21.78 19.78
N ARG A 193 -52.50 22.75 18.88
CA ARG A 193 -53.19 24.06 18.88
C ARG A 193 -54.16 24.25 17.72
N ARG A 194 -54.47 23.19 16.97
CA ARG A 194 -55.54 23.15 15.97
C ARG A 194 -56.70 22.30 16.46
#